data_AF-A0A0A0HI02-F1
#
_entry.id   AF-A0A0A0HI02-F1
#
_cell.length_a   1.000
_cell.length_b   1.000
_cell.length_c   1.000
_cell.angle_alpha   90.00
_cell.angle_beta   90.00
_cell.angle_gamma   90.00
#
_symmetry.space_group_name_H-M   'P 1'
#
loop_
_entity.id
_entity.type
_entity.pdbx_description
1 polymer ?
#
loop_
_entity_poly.entity_id
_entity_poly.type
_entity_poly.pdbx_seq_one_letter_code
_entity_poly.pdbx_strand_id
1 'polypeptide(L)'
;MTEIPQIEQLAPGSWMIDGEKVFTKPDATEAEALAAANPPLPTPAEIADEQRAVRATAIKAECRARILAVGSETTQMNIAQAGIVFMAAVLDGTPRADALAASGLIEGDLELAQRWKAWVAAMQAECRRAILSGTDPVWPEVPEGVAGLAARF
;
A
#
# COMPACT_ATOMS: atom_id res chain seq x y z
N MET A 1 -51.86 33.40 24.32
CA MET A 1 -51.93 32.09 24.99
C MET A 1 -51.81 31.05 23.89
N THR A 2 -50.70 30.33 23.82
CA THR A 2 -50.53 29.26 22.81
C THR A 2 -51.18 28.01 23.39
N GLU A 3 -52.23 27.51 22.73
CA GLU A 3 -52.87 26.25 23.13
C GLU A 3 -51.87 25.10 22.99
N ILE A 4 -51.85 24.22 24.00
CA ILE A 4 -51.02 23.02 23.98
C ILE A 4 -51.80 21.96 23.20
N PRO A 5 -51.20 21.35 22.17
CA PRO A 5 -51.88 20.37 21.34
C PRO A 5 -52.26 19.12 22.14
N GLN A 6 -53.39 18.52 21.81
CA GLN A 6 -53.89 17.29 22.44
C GLN A 6 -53.19 16.09 21.82
N ILE A 7 -52.45 15.31 22.63
CA ILE A 7 -51.74 14.11 22.18
C ILE A 7 -52.46 12.86 22.70
N GLU A 8 -52.90 11.98 21.80
CA GLU A 8 -53.59 10.73 22.13
C GLU A 8 -52.87 9.51 21.53
N GLN A 9 -52.75 8.43 22.30
CA GLN A 9 -52.20 7.16 21.82
C GLN A 9 -53.35 6.23 21.40
N LEU A 10 -53.44 5.91 20.10
CA LEU A 10 -54.51 5.06 19.54
C LEU A 10 -54.24 3.56 19.77
N ALA A 11 -52.97 3.17 19.73
CA ALA A 11 -52.48 1.80 19.89
C ALA A 11 -50.98 1.84 20.24
N PRO A 12 -50.38 0.75 20.75
CA PRO A 12 -48.93 0.72 21.03
C PRO A 12 -48.11 1.14 19.80
N GLY A 13 -47.45 2.30 19.89
CA GLY A 13 -46.63 2.86 18.80
C GLY A 13 -47.38 3.71 17.75
N SER A 14 -48.64 4.09 17.97
CA SER A 14 -49.39 5.01 17.10
C SER A 14 -49.89 6.22 17.88
N TRP A 15 -49.60 7.42 17.37
CA TRP A 15 -49.87 8.69 18.06
C TRP A 15 -50.68 9.65 17.18
N MET A 16 -51.59 10.37 17.81
CA MET A 16 -52.36 11.48 17.23
C MET A 16 -51.99 12.78 17.93
N ILE A 17 -51.95 13.87 17.17
CA ILE A 17 -51.84 15.23 17.68
C ILE A 17 -53.00 16.02 17.05
N ASP A 18 -53.86 16.60 17.87
CA ASP A 18 -55.05 17.39 17.46
C ASP A 18 -55.97 16.66 16.47
N GLY A 19 -56.13 15.34 16.65
CA GLY A 19 -56.98 14.52 15.79
C GLY A 19 -56.32 14.04 14.50
N GLU A 20 -55.06 14.42 14.24
CA GLU A 20 -54.30 13.98 13.08
C GLU A 20 -53.27 12.92 13.47
N LYS A 21 -53.13 11.85 12.67
CA LYS A 21 -52.20 10.76 12.94
C LYS A 21 -50.78 11.19 12.55
N VAL A 22 -49.91 11.42 13.52
CA VAL A 22 -48.58 12.01 13.27
C VAL A 22 -47.47 10.98 13.27
N PHE A 23 -47.69 9.80 13.87
CA PHE A 23 -46.70 8.73 13.86
C PHE A 23 -47.34 7.34 13.91
N THR A 24 -46.92 6.46 13.00
CA THR A 24 -47.14 5.02 13.07
C THR A 24 -45.81 4.31 13.20
N LYS A 25 -45.74 3.35 14.13
CA LYS A 25 -44.66 2.36 14.13
C LYS A 25 -44.62 1.70 12.75
N PRO A 26 -43.47 1.68 12.06
CA PRO A 26 -43.36 1.04 10.76
C PRO A 26 -43.75 -0.43 10.88
N ASP A 27 -44.40 -0.95 9.84
CA ASP A 27 -44.62 -2.39 9.73
C ASP A 27 -43.30 -3.15 9.54
N ALA A 28 -43.33 -4.48 9.60
CA ALA A 28 -42.10 -5.28 9.51
C ALA A 28 -41.30 -5.02 8.23
N THR A 29 -42.00 -4.81 7.12
CA THR A 29 -41.44 -4.48 5.80
C THR A 29 -40.80 -3.09 5.77
N GLU A 30 -41.46 -2.08 6.35
CA GLU A 30 -40.90 -0.73 6.48
C GLU A 30 -39.71 -0.70 7.46
N ALA A 31 -39.75 -1.50 8.53
CA ALA A 31 -38.66 -1.61 9.48
C ALA A 31 -37.41 -2.26 8.84
N GLU A 32 -37.60 -3.31 8.03
CA GLU A 32 -36.53 -3.91 7.23
C GLU A 32 -35.96 -2.93 6.20
N ALA A 33 -36.81 -2.16 5.52
CA ALA A 33 -36.37 -1.13 4.58
C ALA A 33 -35.59 0.00 5.26
N LEU A 34 -36.02 0.46 6.44
CA LEU A 34 -35.30 1.46 7.22
C LEU A 34 -33.94 0.96 7.71
N ALA A 35 -33.85 -0.30 8.13
CA ALA A 35 -32.60 -0.93 8.55
C ALA A 35 -31.63 -1.12 7.37
N ALA A 36 -32.14 -1.48 6.19
CA ALA A 36 -31.34 -1.54 4.97
C ALA A 36 -30.85 -0.16 4.52
N ALA A 37 -31.64 0.89 4.72
CA ALA A 37 -31.28 2.27 4.38
C ALA A 37 -30.27 2.90 5.37
N ASN A 38 -30.13 2.36 6.57
CA ASN A 38 -29.21 2.86 7.59
C ASN A 38 -28.35 1.70 8.16
N PRO A 39 -27.31 1.27 7.42
CA PRO A 39 -26.46 0.19 7.87
C PRO A 39 -25.82 0.55 9.22
N PRO A 40 -25.57 -0.46 10.08
CA PRO A 40 -24.90 -0.23 11.34
C PRO A 40 -23.52 0.39 11.11
N LEU A 41 -23.13 1.29 12.00
CA LEU A 41 -21.78 1.85 12.01
C LEU A 41 -20.75 0.73 12.17
N PRO A 42 -19.56 0.85 11.53
CA PRO A 42 -18.52 -0.15 11.66
C PRO A 42 -18.08 -0.27 13.13
N THR A 43 -17.81 -1.50 13.53
CA THR A 43 -17.30 -1.84 14.85
C THR A 43 -15.87 -1.31 15.04
N PRO A 44 -15.40 -1.15 16.28
CA PRO A 44 -14.00 -0.79 16.53
C PRO A 44 -12.98 -1.74 15.91
N ALA A 45 -13.32 -3.02 15.77
CA ALA A 45 -12.47 -4.02 15.11
C ALA A 45 -12.36 -3.76 13.61
N GLU A 46 -13.48 -3.49 12.94
CA GLU A 46 -13.49 -3.16 11.50
C GLU A 46 -12.72 -1.88 11.21
N ILE A 47 -12.88 -0.85 12.05
CA ILE A 47 -12.10 0.40 11.95
C ILE A 47 -10.60 0.12 12.12
N ALA A 48 -10.22 -0.71 13.10
CA ALA A 48 -8.83 -1.07 13.31
C ALA A 48 -8.25 -1.86 12.14
N ASP A 49 -9.04 -2.73 11.50
CA ASP A 49 -8.63 -3.52 10.34
C ASP A 49 -8.40 -2.63 9.12
N GLU A 50 -9.30 -1.68 8.87
CA GLU A 50 -9.17 -0.68 7.82
C GLU A 50 -7.92 0.18 8.03
N GLN A 51 -7.68 0.66 9.26
CA GLN A 51 -6.48 1.44 9.60
C GLN A 51 -5.19 0.64 9.36
N ARG A 52 -5.15 -0.65 9.69
CA ARG A 52 -4.00 -1.51 9.40
C ARG A 52 -3.79 -1.67 7.89
N ALA A 53 -4.86 -1.82 7.10
CA ALA A 53 -4.79 -1.93 5.66
C ALA A 53 -4.29 -0.63 4.98
N VAL A 54 -4.80 0.53 5.41
CA VAL A 54 -4.35 1.85 4.96
C VAL A 54 -2.86 2.03 5.25
N ARG A 55 -2.43 1.71 6.47
CA ARG A 55 -1.02 1.82 6.85
C ARG A 55 -0.13 0.87 6.06
N ALA A 56 -0.57 -0.37 5.84
CA ALA A 56 0.19 -1.33 5.05
C ALA A 56 0.37 -0.85 3.60
N THR A 57 -0.64 -0.21 3.03
CA THR A 57 -0.57 0.41 1.70
C THR A 57 0.43 1.56 1.68
N ALA A 58 0.38 2.44 2.69
CA ALA A 58 1.33 3.56 2.81
C ALA A 58 2.78 3.07 2.93
N ILE A 59 3.04 2.05 3.76
CA ILE A 59 4.39 1.46 3.89
C ILE A 59 4.87 0.88 2.55
N LYS A 60 4.01 0.15 1.82
CA LYS A 60 4.37 -0.40 0.50
C LYS A 60 4.72 0.69 -0.51
N ALA A 61 3.94 1.77 -0.54
CA ALA A 61 4.18 2.90 -1.43
C ALA A 61 5.52 3.59 -1.13
N GLU A 62 5.80 3.88 0.14
CA GLU A 62 7.05 4.49 0.57
C GLU A 62 8.25 3.59 0.29
N CYS A 63 8.11 2.28 0.56
CA CYS A 63 9.13 1.26 0.26
C CYS A 63 9.55 1.32 -1.21
N ARG A 64 8.55 1.35 -2.10
CA ARG A 64 8.76 1.45 -3.56
C ARG A 64 9.38 2.79 -3.92
N ALA A 65 8.87 3.90 -3.40
CA ALA A 65 9.39 5.24 -3.69
C ALA A 65 10.88 5.36 -3.35
N ARG A 66 11.29 4.86 -2.17
CA ARG A 66 12.70 4.86 -1.73
C ARG A 66 13.61 4.01 -2.60
N ILE A 67 13.16 2.81 -2.99
CA ILE A 67 13.92 1.94 -3.89
C ILE A 67 14.11 2.63 -5.25
N LEU A 68 13.03 3.21 -5.79
CA LEU A 68 13.05 3.87 -7.10
C LEU A 68 13.78 5.22 -7.11
N ALA A 69 13.93 5.86 -5.96
CA ALA A 69 14.74 7.07 -5.81
C ALA A 69 16.24 6.82 -6.04
N VAL A 70 16.72 5.59 -5.81
CA VAL A 70 18.12 5.21 -6.11
C VAL A 70 18.29 4.90 -7.59
N GLY A 71 17.32 4.19 -8.18
CA GLY A 71 17.29 4.00 -9.62
C GLY A 71 15.98 3.40 -10.10
N SER A 72 15.57 3.85 -11.28
CA SER A 72 14.30 3.48 -11.89
C SER A 72 14.22 1.98 -12.21
N GLU A 73 13.02 1.49 -12.52
CA GLU A 73 12.84 0.13 -13.04
C GLU A 73 13.62 -0.08 -14.35
N THR A 74 13.68 0.96 -15.20
CA THR A 74 14.49 0.96 -16.42
C THR A 74 15.97 0.81 -16.12
N THR A 75 16.52 1.57 -15.17
CA THR A 75 17.92 1.47 -14.72
C THR A 75 18.23 0.06 -14.21
N GLN A 76 17.34 -0.49 -13.37
CA GLN A 76 17.51 -1.86 -12.85
C GLN A 76 17.52 -2.90 -13.98
N MET A 77 16.64 -2.74 -14.98
CA MET A 77 16.60 -3.60 -16.15
C MET A 77 17.85 -3.47 -17.01
N ASN A 78 18.35 -2.25 -17.24
CA ASN A 78 19.56 -2.00 -18.01
C ASN A 78 20.79 -2.64 -17.36
N ILE A 79 20.92 -2.54 -16.02
CA ILE A 79 22.00 -3.21 -15.28
C ILE A 79 21.90 -4.73 -15.38
N ALA A 80 20.69 -5.29 -15.25
CA ALA A 80 20.47 -6.73 -15.39
C ALA A 80 20.85 -7.22 -16.80
N GLN A 81 20.45 -6.48 -17.83
CA GLN A 81 20.80 -6.78 -19.22
C GLN A 81 22.30 -6.69 -19.47
N ALA A 82 22.97 -5.66 -18.94
CA ALA A 82 24.43 -5.53 -19.03
C ALA A 82 25.15 -6.73 -18.39
N GLY A 83 24.65 -7.20 -17.23
CA GLY A 83 25.14 -8.43 -16.60
C GLY A 83 24.96 -9.68 -17.48
N ILE A 84 23.81 -9.80 -18.16
CA ILE A 84 23.55 -10.91 -19.09
C ILE A 84 24.50 -10.85 -20.29
N VAL A 85 24.67 -9.67 -20.92
CA VAL A 85 25.58 -9.47 -22.06
C VAL A 85 27.01 -9.82 -21.67
N PHE A 86 27.47 -9.35 -20.50
CA PHE A 86 28.79 -9.68 -19.97
C PHE A 86 28.97 -11.18 -19.80
N MET A 87 28.02 -11.85 -19.12
CA MET A 87 28.13 -13.29 -18.86
C MET A 87 28.10 -14.12 -20.15
N ALA A 88 27.26 -13.74 -21.13
CA ALA A 88 27.24 -14.40 -22.44
C ALA A 88 28.59 -14.29 -23.15
N ALA A 89 29.15 -13.07 -23.24
CA ALA A 89 30.44 -12.85 -23.88
C ALA A 89 31.58 -13.65 -23.22
N VAL A 90 31.62 -13.69 -21.88
CA VAL A 90 32.62 -14.47 -21.14
C VAL A 90 32.47 -15.97 -21.39
N LEU A 91 31.24 -16.49 -21.42
CA LEU A 91 30.97 -17.91 -21.71
C LEU A 91 31.38 -18.29 -23.14
N ASP A 92 31.28 -17.36 -24.08
CA ASP A 92 31.73 -17.52 -25.46
C ASP A 92 33.26 -17.38 -25.62
N GLY A 93 34.00 -17.22 -24.52
CA GLY A 93 35.47 -17.12 -24.52
C GLY A 93 36.01 -15.73 -24.84
N THR A 94 35.16 -14.70 -24.85
CA THR A 94 35.58 -13.31 -25.05
C THR A 94 36.49 -12.88 -23.88
N PRO A 95 37.63 -12.22 -24.14
CA PRO A 95 38.45 -11.67 -23.08
C PRO A 95 37.63 -10.74 -22.18
N ARG A 96 37.87 -10.82 -20.87
CA ARG A 96 37.09 -10.07 -19.87
C ARG A 96 37.00 -8.58 -20.15
N ALA A 97 38.09 -7.96 -20.58
CA ALA A 97 38.14 -6.53 -20.91
C ALA A 97 37.17 -6.17 -22.04
N ASP A 98 37.09 -7.02 -23.07
CA ASP A 98 36.20 -6.82 -24.22
C ASP A 98 34.74 -7.08 -23.83
N ALA A 99 34.49 -8.07 -22.95
CA ALA A 99 33.15 -8.33 -22.40
C ALA A 99 32.63 -7.18 -21.53
N LEU A 100 33.50 -6.55 -20.73
CA LEU A 100 33.16 -5.34 -19.97
C LEU A 100 32.81 -4.19 -20.91
N ALA A 101 33.63 -3.94 -21.93
CA ALA A 101 33.38 -2.90 -22.92
C ALA A 101 32.04 -3.13 -23.67
N ALA A 102 31.76 -4.36 -24.10
CA ALA A 102 30.53 -4.71 -24.82
C ALA A 102 29.26 -4.57 -23.98
N SER A 103 29.36 -4.77 -22.67
CA SER A 103 28.24 -4.64 -21.73
C SER A 103 28.07 -3.22 -21.16
N GLY A 104 29.04 -2.33 -21.38
CA GLY A 104 29.08 -1.00 -20.75
C GLY A 104 29.40 -1.02 -19.25
N LEU A 105 29.82 -2.18 -18.72
CA LEU A 105 30.21 -2.35 -17.32
C LEU A 105 31.69 -1.98 -17.13
N ILE A 106 32.03 -1.61 -15.90
CA ILE A 106 33.42 -1.52 -15.43
C ILE A 106 33.69 -2.55 -14.34
N GLU A 107 34.97 -2.76 -14.01
CA GLU A 107 35.35 -3.62 -12.89
C GLU A 107 34.66 -3.20 -11.60
N GLY A 108 34.10 -4.17 -10.89
CA GLY A 108 33.33 -3.95 -9.65
C GLY A 108 31.82 -3.70 -9.84
N ASP A 109 31.34 -3.39 -11.05
CA ASP A 109 29.92 -3.08 -11.26
C ASP A 109 28.98 -4.24 -10.94
N LEU A 110 29.38 -5.46 -11.29
CA LEU A 110 28.59 -6.65 -10.96
C LEU A 110 28.49 -6.86 -9.45
N GLU A 111 29.55 -6.55 -8.70
CA GLU A 111 29.52 -6.62 -7.24
C GLU A 111 28.59 -5.55 -6.67
N LEU A 112 28.66 -4.31 -7.18
CA LEU A 112 27.74 -3.24 -6.82
C LEU A 112 26.27 -3.60 -7.13
N ALA A 113 26.01 -4.23 -8.27
CA ALA A 113 24.68 -4.70 -8.65
C ALA A 113 24.15 -5.77 -7.67
N GLN A 114 25.01 -6.68 -7.21
CA GLN A 114 24.62 -7.65 -6.16
C GLN A 114 24.34 -6.98 -4.82
N ARG A 115 25.17 -6.00 -4.42
CA ARG A 115 24.94 -5.21 -3.18
C ARG A 115 23.64 -4.42 -3.26
N TRP A 116 23.32 -3.83 -4.41
CA TRP A 116 22.03 -3.17 -4.64
C TRP A 116 20.87 -4.17 -4.49
N LYS A 117 20.95 -5.34 -5.13
CA LYS A 117 19.91 -6.38 -5.00
C LYS A 117 19.72 -6.82 -3.54
N ALA A 118 20.80 -6.97 -2.79
CA ALA A 118 20.74 -7.29 -1.36
C ALA A 118 20.08 -6.17 -0.55
N TRP A 119 20.39 -4.90 -0.83
CA TRP A 119 19.75 -3.74 -0.21
C TRP A 119 18.24 -3.66 -0.54
N VAL A 120 17.84 -3.89 -1.79
CA VAL A 120 16.41 -3.96 -2.17
C VAL A 120 15.69 -5.05 -1.37
N ALA A 121 16.31 -6.22 -1.23
CA ALA A 121 15.73 -7.30 -0.44
C ALA A 121 15.60 -6.92 1.06
N ALA A 122 16.61 -6.25 1.62
CA ALA A 122 16.58 -5.75 3.00
C ALA A 122 15.49 -4.69 3.20
N MET A 123 15.35 -3.72 2.29
CA MET A 123 14.26 -2.75 2.27
C MET A 123 12.90 -3.45 2.32
N GLN A 124 12.67 -4.42 1.42
CA GLN A 124 11.41 -5.16 1.37
C GLN A 124 11.17 -5.99 2.64
N ALA A 125 12.21 -6.58 3.22
CA ALA A 125 12.10 -7.32 4.47
C ALA A 125 11.67 -6.40 5.64
N GLU A 126 12.26 -5.21 5.74
CA GLU A 126 11.89 -4.22 6.76
C GLU A 126 10.47 -3.69 6.56
N CYS A 127 10.04 -3.46 5.33
CA CYS A 127 8.65 -3.09 5.04
C CYS A 127 7.66 -4.19 5.47
N ARG A 128 7.98 -5.47 5.21
CA ARG A 128 7.15 -6.60 5.67
C ARG A 128 7.13 -6.70 7.19
N ARG A 129 8.29 -6.54 7.85
CA ARG A 129 8.38 -6.52 9.31
C ARG A 129 7.49 -5.42 9.88
N ALA A 130 7.61 -4.19 9.39
CA ALA A 130 6.82 -3.04 9.83
C ALA A 130 5.31 -3.27 9.66
N ILE A 131 4.88 -3.84 8.54
CA ILE A 131 3.47 -4.19 8.31
C ILE A 131 2.96 -5.19 9.36
N LEU A 132 3.72 -6.24 9.64
CA LEU A 132 3.33 -7.29 10.58
C LEU A 132 3.40 -6.83 12.03
N SER A 133 4.41 -6.04 12.39
CA SER A 133 4.69 -5.68 13.79
C SER A 133 3.84 -4.54 14.32
N GLY A 134 3.15 -3.78 13.47
CA GLY A 134 2.49 -2.58 13.94
C GLY A 134 3.44 -1.39 14.18
N THR A 135 4.72 -1.46 13.76
CA THR A 135 5.70 -0.38 13.97
C THR A 135 6.15 0.28 12.67
N ASP A 136 6.94 1.35 12.78
CA ASP A 136 7.56 2.00 11.62
C ASP A 136 8.68 1.14 11.00
N PRO A 137 8.92 1.25 9.68
CA PRO A 137 10.06 0.66 9.02
C PRO A 137 11.37 1.32 9.44
N VAL A 138 12.43 0.52 9.57
CA VAL A 138 13.80 1.02 9.65
C VAL A 138 14.38 0.91 8.25
N TRP A 139 14.90 2.01 7.71
CA TRP A 139 15.38 2.05 6.33
C TRP A 139 16.87 1.74 6.29
N PRO A 140 17.30 0.61 5.66
CA PRO A 140 18.71 0.35 5.43
C PRO A 140 19.36 1.45 4.58
N GLU A 141 20.61 1.79 4.92
CA GLU A 141 21.40 2.73 4.13
C GLU A 141 21.70 2.17 2.74
N VAL A 142 21.71 3.06 1.73
CA VAL A 142 22.08 2.69 0.37
C VAL A 142 23.57 2.33 0.37
N PRO A 143 23.98 1.17 -0.18
CA PRO A 143 25.39 0.80 -0.21
C PRO A 143 26.20 1.81 -1.03
N GLU A 144 27.41 2.10 -0.55
CA GLU A 144 28.35 2.99 -1.23
C GLU A 144 28.57 2.55 -2.69
N GLY A 145 28.59 3.52 -3.60
CA GLY A 145 28.78 3.29 -5.04
C GLY A 145 27.52 2.89 -5.82
N VAL A 146 26.45 2.43 -5.16
CA VAL A 146 25.21 2.01 -5.87
C VAL A 146 24.56 3.17 -6.62
N ALA A 147 24.50 4.36 -6.02
CA ALA A 147 23.96 5.54 -6.70
C ALA A 147 24.80 5.93 -7.94
N GLY A 148 26.13 5.73 -7.88
CA GLY A 148 27.02 5.97 -9.02
C GLY A 148 26.87 4.92 -10.13
N LEU A 149 26.62 3.66 -9.77
CA LEU A 149 26.22 2.63 -10.73
C LEU A 149 24.89 3.01 -11.41
N ALA A 150 23.87 3.34 -10.62
CA ALA A 150 22.55 3.71 -11.12
C ALA A 150 22.59 4.91 -12.08
N ALA A 151 23.41 5.93 -11.80
CA ALA A 151 23.52 7.11 -12.65
C ALA A 151 24.12 6.83 -14.05
N ARG A 152 24.81 5.70 -14.24
CA ARG A 152 25.40 5.31 -15.53
C ARG A 152 24.46 4.46 -16.41
N PHE A 153 23.34 3.97 -15.87
CA PHE A 153 22.44 3.01 -16.50
C PHE A 153 20.98 3.48 -16.56
#